data_AF-A0A352UNB0-F1
#
_entry.id   AF-A0A352UNB0-F1
#
_cell.length_a   1.000
_cell.length_b   1.000
_cell.length_c   1.000
_cell.angle_alpha   90.00
_cell.angle_beta   90.00
_cell.angle_gamma   90.00
#
_symmetry.space_group_name_H-M   'P 1'
#
loop_
_entity.id
_entity.type
_entity.pdbx_description
1 polymer ?
#
loop_
_entity_poly.entity_id
_entity_poly.type
_entity_poly.pdbx_seq_one_letter_code
_entity_poly.pdbx_strand_id
1 'polypeptide(L)'
;MRLTAKKTSLYRLAKEYVPEIPPMRQTNFRQYRQRSFWLDFSVGWNQYHLFFTACTGDALLTIECGSYRQVERISIEKLRQYGLVKEDKPQDGKEKAASLLDQGKRQ
;
A
#
# COMPACT_ATOMS: atom_id res chain seq x y z
N MET A 1 3.60 8.69 2.73
CA MET A 1 3.30 7.25 2.54
C MET A 1 3.65 6.82 1.11
N ARG A 2 4.41 5.73 0.93
CA ARG A 2 4.71 5.16 -0.39
C ARG A 2 4.29 3.69 -0.45
N LEU A 3 3.37 3.36 -1.35
CA LEU A 3 2.95 1.98 -1.56
C LEU A 3 4.03 1.16 -2.25
N THR A 4 4.22 -0.08 -1.79
CA THR A 4 5.15 -1.06 -2.36
C THR A 4 4.52 -2.44 -2.38
N ALA A 5 3.47 -2.59 -3.17
CA ALA A 5 2.81 -3.89 -3.31
C ALA A 5 3.65 -4.84 -4.19
N LYS A 6 3.68 -6.11 -3.77
CA LYS A 6 4.08 -7.25 -4.60
C LYS A 6 2.84 -8.12 -4.78
N LYS A 7 2.88 -9.02 -5.77
CA LYS A 7 1.79 -9.98 -6.01
C LYS A 7 1.34 -10.67 -4.72
N THR A 8 2.27 -11.19 -3.92
CA THR A 8 1.96 -11.90 -2.68
C THR A 8 1.28 -11.02 -1.63
N SER A 9 1.74 -9.78 -1.41
CA SER A 9 1.13 -8.91 -0.40
C SER A 9 -0.25 -8.43 -0.83
N LEU A 10 -0.41 -8.04 -2.09
CA LEU A 10 -1.72 -7.64 -2.62
C LEU A 10 -2.71 -8.81 -2.65
N TYR A 11 -2.26 -10.01 -3.00
CA TYR A 11 -3.07 -11.24 -2.97
C TYR A 11 -3.58 -11.54 -1.55
N ARG A 12 -2.71 -11.44 -0.53
CA ARG A 12 -3.11 -11.71 0.85
C ARG A 12 -4.14 -10.68 1.34
N LEU A 13 -4.01 -9.40 0.97
CA LEU A 13 -5.04 -8.40 1.24
C LEU A 13 -6.34 -8.70 0.50
N ALA A 14 -6.26 -9.02 -0.80
CA ALA A 14 -7.43 -9.35 -1.64
C ALA A 14 -8.25 -10.51 -1.06
N LYS A 15 -7.59 -11.51 -0.49
CA LYS A 15 -8.25 -12.68 0.11
C LYS A 15 -9.16 -12.34 1.30
N GLU A 16 -8.97 -11.21 1.96
CA GLU A 16 -9.91 -10.75 3.00
C GLU A 16 -11.24 -10.27 2.42
N TYR A 17 -11.23 -9.72 1.20
CA TYR A 17 -12.40 -9.13 0.56
C TYR A 17 -13.05 -10.07 -0.45
N VAL A 18 -12.27 -10.96 -1.07
CA VAL A 18 -12.72 -11.99 -2.00
C VAL A 18 -12.17 -13.34 -1.52
N PRO A 19 -12.81 -13.99 -0.53
CA PRO A 19 -12.35 -15.26 0.03
C PRO A 19 -12.21 -16.39 -1.01
N GLU A 20 -13.03 -16.33 -2.06
CA GLU A 20 -13.07 -17.26 -3.19
C GLU A 20 -11.99 -17.05 -4.25
N ILE A 21 -11.06 -16.08 -4.04
CA ILE A 21 -9.93 -15.84 -4.92
C ILE A 21 -9.16 -17.16 -5.21
N PRO A 22 -8.87 -17.47 -6.49
CA PRO A 22 -8.18 -18.71 -6.84
C PRO A 22 -6.74 -18.72 -6.33
N PRO A 23 -6.04 -19.88 -6.36
CA PRO A 23 -4.64 -19.94 -5.98
C PRO A 23 -3.81 -18.86 -6.68
N MET A 24 -2.90 -18.20 -5.95
CA MET A 24 -2.13 -17.04 -6.43
C MET A 24 -1.47 -17.23 -7.81
N ARG A 25 -1.11 -18.46 -8.20
CA ARG A 25 -0.58 -18.78 -9.54
C ARG A 25 -1.54 -18.43 -10.69
N GLN A 26 -2.84 -18.46 -10.44
CA GLN A 26 -3.91 -18.15 -11.41
C GLN A 26 -4.33 -16.67 -11.42
N THR A 27 -3.68 -15.83 -10.60
CA THR A 27 -3.91 -14.39 -10.59
C THR A 27 -2.89 -13.67 -11.47
N ASN A 28 -3.26 -12.55 -12.08
CA ASN A 28 -2.38 -11.71 -12.88
C ASN A 28 -2.11 -10.40 -12.12
N PHE A 29 -0.85 -10.18 -11.75
CA PHE A 29 -0.43 -8.97 -11.04
C PHE A 29 0.29 -8.03 -11.98
N ARG A 30 -0.12 -6.76 -12.02
CA ARG A 30 0.49 -5.74 -12.87
C ARG A 30 0.69 -4.46 -12.11
N GLN A 31 1.81 -3.78 -12.34
CA GLN A 31 2.03 -2.44 -11.83
C GLN A 31 1.66 -1.42 -12.92
N TYR A 32 0.73 -0.51 -12.61
CA TYR A 32 0.18 0.48 -13.56
C TYR A 32 0.51 1.89 -13.08
N ARG A 33 1.80 2.28 -13.19
CA ARG A 33 2.48 3.48 -12.64
C ARG A 33 3.20 3.26 -11.32
N GLN A 34 3.88 4.28 -10.79
CA GLN A 34 4.78 4.15 -9.64
C GLN A 34 4.11 3.68 -8.33
N ARG A 35 2.79 3.84 -8.18
CA ARG A 35 2.08 3.61 -6.90
C ARG A 35 0.71 2.97 -7.05
N SER A 36 0.44 2.35 -8.20
CA SER A 36 -0.85 1.71 -8.48
C SER A 36 -0.63 0.32 -9.04
N PHE A 37 -1.45 -0.62 -8.58
CA PHE A 37 -1.26 -2.05 -8.79
C PHE A 37 -2.59 -2.70 -9.14
N TRP A 38 -2.53 -3.69 -10.01
CA TRP A 38 -3.66 -4.52 -10.40
C TRP A 38 -3.46 -5.95 -9.93
N LEU A 39 -4.56 -6.59 -9.57
CA LEU A 39 -4.64 -8.02 -9.37
C LEU A 39 -5.92 -8.55 -10.03
N ASP A 40 -5.76 -9.16 -11.19
CA ASP A 40 -6.89 -9.71 -11.96
C ASP A 40 -6.96 -11.22 -11.77
N PHE A 41 -8.16 -11.77 -11.71
CA PHE A 41 -8.39 -13.21 -11.63
C PHE A 41 -9.83 -13.57 -11.98
N SER A 42 -10.08 -14.86 -12.18
CA SER A 42 -11.43 -15.37 -12.44
C SER A 42 -11.89 -16.29 -11.31
N VAL A 43 -13.18 -16.23 -11.00
CA VAL A 43 -13.87 -17.17 -10.12
C VAL A 43 -15.06 -17.73 -10.87
N GLY A 44 -14.95 -18.96 -11.37
CA GLY A 44 -15.93 -19.50 -12.33
C GLY A 44 -15.98 -18.62 -13.59
N TRP A 45 -17.17 -18.10 -13.91
CA TRP A 45 -17.40 -17.21 -15.06
C TRP A 45 -17.17 -15.73 -14.76
N ASN A 46 -16.94 -15.38 -13.49
CA ASN A 46 -16.79 -14.00 -13.04
C ASN A 46 -15.34 -13.55 -13.20
N GLN A 47 -15.13 -12.39 -13.82
CA GLN A 47 -13.83 -11.75 -13.92
C GLN A 47 -13.72 -10.63 -12.88
N TYR A 48 -12.73 -10.75 -12.00
CA TYR A 48 -12.44 -9.76 -10.97
C TYR A 48 -11.26 -8.90 -11.38
N HIS A 49 -11.42 -7.59 -11.20
CA HIS A 49 -10.40 -6.58 -11.38
C HIS A 49 -10.18 -5.85 -10.08
N LEU A 50 -9.04 -6.09 -9.42
CA LEU A 50 -8.68 -5.34 -8.22
C LEU A 50 -7.67 -4.27 -8.59
N PHE A 51 -7.98 -3.02 -8.24
CA PHE A 51 -7.08 -1.88 -8.40
C PHE A 51 -6.71 -1.30 -7.06
N PHE A 52 -5.42 -1.33 -6.74
CA PHE A 52 -4.88 -0.83 -5.48
C PHE A 52 -3.99 0.38 -5.73
N THR A 53 -4.33 1.53 -5.16
CA THR A 53 -3.65 2.80 -5.43
C THR A 53 -3.53 3.67 -4.19
N ALA A 54 -2.55 4.57 -4.18
CA ALA A 54 -2.49 5.65 -3.20
C ALA A 54 -3.05 6.95 -3.81
N CYS A 55 -4.04 7.54 -3.17
CA CYS A 55 -4.65 8.82 -3.54
C CYS A 55 -4.61 9.77 -2.32
N THR A 56 -3.96 10.92 -2.46
CA THR A 56 -4.02 12.02 -1.46
C THR A 56 -3.71 11.64 0.00
N GLY A 57 -2.83 10.64 0.21
CA GLY A 57 -2.47 10.14 1.54
C GLY A 57 -3.17 8.84 1.95
N ASP A 58 -4.21 8.45 1.22
CA ASP A 58 -4.98 7.24 1.46
C ASP A 58 -4.61 6.12 0.51
N ALA A 59 -4.73 4.87 0.99
CA ALA A 59 -4.66 3.70 0.14
C ALA A 59 -6.09 3.21 -0.13
N LEU A 60 -6.42 3.06 -1.41
CA LEU A 60 -7.72 2.61 -1.87
C LEU A 60 -7.57 1.29 -2.61
N LEU A 61 -8.42 0.32 -2.25
CA LEU A 61 -8.61 -0.93 -2.97
C LEU A 61 -9.99 -0.90 -3.63
N THR A 62 -10.01 -0.79 -4.96
CA THR A 62 -11.21 -0.96 -5.77
C THR A 62 -11.32 -2.42 -6.18
N ILE A 63 -12.50 -3.00 -6.05
CA ILE A 63 -12.84 -4.38 -6.43
C ILE A 63 -13.98 -4.30 -7.43
N GLU A 64 -13.77 -4.79 -8.65
CA GLU A 64 -14.76 -4.77 -9.73
C GLU A 64 -15.03 -6.19 -10.23
N CYS A 65 -16.30 -6.52 -10.49
CA CYS A 65 -16.73 -7.77 -11.10
C CYS A 65 -18.05 -7.56 -11.86
N GLY A 66 -18.00 -7.51 -13.19
CA GLY A 66 -19.17 -7.17 -14.00
C GLY A 66 -19.70 -5.77 -13.66
N SER A 67 -20.97 -5.65 -13.27
CA SER A 67 -21.58 -4.38 -12.81
C SER A 67 -21.31 -4.07 -11.33
N TYR A 68 -20.74 -5.01 -10.57
CA TYR A 68 -20.41 -4.81 -9.17
C TYR A 68 -19.11 -4.01 -9.02
N ARG A 69 -19.13 -3.02 -8.12
CA ARG A 69 -17.96 -2.23 -7.74
C ARG A 69 -18.00 -1.89 -6.26
N GLN A 70 -16.92 -2.20 -5.55
CA GLN A 70 -16.67 -1.83 -4.16
C GLN A 70 -15.36 -1.06 -4.06
N VAL A 71 -15.30 -0.05 -3.20
CA VAL A 71 -14.08 0.73 -2.94
C VAL A 71 -13.83 0.76 -1.45
N GLU A 72 -12.66 0.27 -1.05
CA GLU A 72 -12.25 0.11 0.34
C GLU A 72 -11.06 1.00 0.66
N ARG A 73 -11.16 1.75 1.76
CA ARG A 73 -10.02 2.51 2.29
C ARG A 73 -9.23 1.62 3.22
N ILE A 74 -7.96 1.42 2.89
CA ILE A 74 -7.07 0.54 3.64
C ILE A 74 -6.28 1.39 4.64
N SER A 75 -6.45 1.09 5.93
CA SER A 75 -5.76 1.81 7.00
C SER A 75 -4.25 1.57 6.97
N ILE A 76 -3.47 2.50 7.52
CA ILE A 76 -2.01 2.40 7.56
C ILE A 76 -1.53 1.18 8.35
N GLU A 77 -2.24 0.79 9.42
CA GLU A 77 -1.95 -0.42 10.21
C GLU A 77 -2.06 -1.67 9.35
N LYS A 78 -3.14 -1.76 8.55
CA LYS A 78 -3.35 -2.88 7.63
C LYS A 78 -2.30 -2.89 6.54
N LEU A 79 -1.93 -1.72 5.99
CA LEU A 79 -0.83 -1.63 5.03
C LEU A 79 0.49 -2.15 5.60
N ARG A 80 0.80 -1.84 6.86
CA ARG A 80 1.99 -2.35 7.56
C ARG A 80 1.93 -3.86 7.76
N GLN A 81 0.80 -4.37 8.26
CA GLN A 81 0.57 -5.80 8.48
C GLN A 81 0.80 -6.62 7.20
N TYR A 82 0.39 -6.10 6.04
CA TYR A 82 0.55 -6.75 4.74
C TYR A 82 1.85 -6.40 4.03
N GLY A 83 2.71 -5.54 4.59
CA GLY A 83 3.95 -5.09 3.94
C GLY A 83 3.71 -4.32 2.64
N LEU A 84 2.62 -3.55 2.57
CA LEU A 84 2.17 -2.78 1.40
C LEU A 84 2.67 -1.33 1.40
N VAL A 85 3.38 -0.91 2.45
CA VAL A 85 3.90 0.45 2.60
C VAL A 85 5.40 0.43 2.93
N LYS A 86 6.16 1.31 2.29
CA LYS A 86 7.49 1.71 2.77
C LYS A 86 7.34 2.95 3.64
N GLU A 87 7.88 2.85 4.84
CA GLU A 87 8.11 4.01 5.70
C GLU A 87 9.46 4.60 5.32
N ASP A 88 9.45 5.88 4.95
CA ASP A 88 10.68 6.64 4.92
C ASP A 88 11.12 6.76 6.38
N LYS A 89 12.31 6.25 6.73
CA LYS A 89 12.85 6.45 8.07
C LYS A 89 12.87 7.97 8.33
N PRO A 90 12.46 8.44 9.51
CA PRO A 90 12.71 9.82 9.89
C PRO A 90 14.20 10.08 9.69
N GLN A 91 14.56 11.13 8.95
CA GLN A 91 15.91 11.67 9.00
C GLN A 91 16.09 12.21 10.42
N ASP A 92 16.64 11.37 11.29
CA ASP A 92 16.95 11.76 12.65
C ASP A 92 18.07 12.81 12.62
N GLY A 93 17.74 14.03 13.06
CA GLY A 93 18.63 15.05 13.62
C GLY A 93 19.87 15.47 12.84
N LYS A 94 19.72 16.47 11.95
CA LYS A 94 20.80 17.43 11.64
C LYS A 94 20.42 18.87 12.04
N GLU A 95 19.80 19.05 13.19
CA GLU A 95 19.64 20.37 13.81
C GLU A 95 19.74 20.22 15.33
N LYS A 96 20.94 20.49 15.86
CA LYS A 96 21.25 21.05 17.20
C LYS A 96 22.71 20.74 17.56
N ALA A 97 23.63 21.39 16.86
CA ALA A 97 25.03 21.51 17.29
C ALA A 97 25.56 22.93 17.10
N ALA A 98 24.69 23.94 17.20
CA ALA A 98 25.07 25.35 17.01
C ALA A 98 24.62 26.29 18.15
N SER A 99 24.16 25.77 19.30
CA SER A 99 23.73 26.62 20.42
C SER A 99 24.51 26.39 21.73
N LEU A 100 25.67 25.72 21.70
CA LEU A 100 26.47 25.43 22.90
C LEU A 100 27.84 26.13 22.94
N LEU A 101 28.10 27.11 22.06
CA LEU A 101 29.38 27.84 22.04
C LEU A 101 29.32 29.31 22.48
N ASP A 102 28.17 29.85 22.91
CA ASP A 102 28.06 31.28 23.28
C ASP A 102 27.79 31.57 24.77
N GLN A 103 27.95 30.59 25.66
CA GLN A 103 27.85 30.83 27.10
C GLN A 103 29.14 30.46 27.81
N GLY A 104 30.18 31.27 27.57
CA GLY A 104 31.47 31.04 28.20
C GLY A 104 32.47 32.18 28.01
N LYS A 105 32.09 33.43 28.30
CA LYS A 105 33.03 34.51 28.62
C LYS A 105 32.33 35.64 29.40
N ARG A 106 32.11 35.39 30.68
CA ARG A 106 32.10 36.43 31.71
C ARG A 106 33.39 36.25 32.50
N GLN A 107 34.33 37.19 32.32
CA GLN A 107 35.19 37.77 33.35
C GLN A 107 35.93 38.94 32.72
#